data_AF-A0A1K2G364-F1
#
_entry.id   AF-A0A1K2G364-F1
#
_cell.length_a   1.000
_cell.length_b   1.000
_cell.length_c   1.000
_cell.angle_alpha   90.00
_cell.angle_beta   90.00
_cell.angle_gamma   90.00
#
_symmetry.space_group_name_H-M   'P 1'
#
loop_
_entity.id
_entity.type
_entity.pdbx_description
1 polymer ?
#
loop_
_entity_poly.entity_id
_entity_poly.type
_entity_poly.pdbx_seq_one_letter_code
_entity_poly.pdbx_strand_id
1 'polypeptide(L)'
;MPAVTVTPGGTAATSLTVRNDSDIVEAYTLEVVGDCAPWAVVEPERVSLYPGTSETVTVRLAPPRSPEVRAGDVPLGVRVLPAEHPESVTVPETTVHVEEFHELRTEILPRRRRGWLRGRYRVAVRNEGNTPTQVAFRPEQAGEELRFGFTPGTLDLAPGESAETRLRVRIGKPVWFGKPAVWPFTVHATDRAAEEDPEAGARAGTLVRPPLEAEFVQIPIFPKWLLALLAALIALLLAWFALVRPAVRSAARQAADEVVQPRPTPGGKNGQTPGTGTGGGAGTGKEQGGSGPGAPAGSGPGGTGTGPGTASGGGGQSSTTIDVQTSGGQTKTGSYTVPAGKTFRITDIVVANFQGDEGVMTITFGDRKITTIALETFRNQDYHWVTPIEIPANATVTANVTCAKPGTPATGQQARQCHEVLNVSGVLADIAG
;
A
#
# COMPACT_ATOMS: atom_id res chain seq x y z
N MET A 1 -12.78 43.48 31.66
CA MET A 1 -13.14 42.06 31.46
C MET A 1 -12.12 41.20 32.19
N PRO A 2 -12.50 40.11 32.87
CA PRO A 2 -11.54 39.21 33.50
C PRO A 2 -10.84 38.31 32.46
N ALA A 3 -9.61 37.88 32.78
CA ALA A 3 -8.91 36.85 32.03
C ALA A 3 -9.61 35.50 32.19
N VAL A 4 -9.49 34.64 31.18
CA VAL A 4 -10.21 33.36 31.14
C VAL A 4 -9.36 32.26 30.51
N THR A 5 -9.40 31.07 31.09
CA THR A 5 -8.74 29.88 30.56
C THR A 5 -9.74 29.02 29.82
N VAL A 6 -9.35 28.47 28.67
CA VAL A 6 -10.21 27.62 27.85
C VAL A 6 -9.45 26.42 27.28
N THR A 7 -10.04 25.25 27.43
CA THR A 7 -9.54 24.00 26.82
C THR A 7 -10.03 23.91 25.37
N PRO A 8 -9.16 23.61 24.39
CA PRO A 8 -9.58 23.33 23.02
C PRO A 8 -10.59 22.17 22.92
N GLY A 9 -11.70 22.42 22.21
CA GLY A 9 -12.86 21.53 22.13
C GLY A 9 -13.86 21.67 23.29
N GLY A 10 -13.53 22.46 24.32
CA GLY A 10 -14.42 22.83 25.41
C GLY A 10 -15.08 24.19 25.19
N THR A 11 -15.72 24.70 26.25
CA THR A 11 -16.31 26.04 26.26
C THR A 11 -15.96 26.78 27.54
N ALA A 12 -15.69 28.07 27.44
CA ALA A 12 -15.51 28.97 28.57
C ALA A 12 -16.35 30.24 28.38
N ALA A 13 -16.51 31.03 29.44
CA ALA A 13 -17.21 32.30 29.36
C ALA A 13 -16.52 33.36 30.22
N THR A 14 -16.56 34.60 29.74
CA THR A 14 -16.16 35.80 30.49
C THR A 14 -17.26 36.85 30.37
N SER A 15 -17.21 37.90 31.19
CA SER A 15 -18.23 38.95 31.19
C SER A 15 -17.65 40.32 30.86
N LEU A 16 -18.45 41.12 30.14
CA LEU A 16 -18.17 42.51 29.82
C LEU A 16 -19.34 43.36 30.32
N THR A 17 -19.05 44.35 31.15
CA THR A 17 -20.06 45.33 31.59
C THR A 17 -19.96 46.58 30.73
N VAL A 18 -21.06 46.95 30.08
CA VAL A 18 -21.21 48.19 29.31
C VAL A 18 -22.02 49.17 30.13
N ARG A 19 -21.58 50.43 30.20
CA ARG A 19 -22.28 51.51 30.89
C ARG A 19 -22.53 52.66 29.92
N ASN A 20 -23.76 53.17 29.90
CA ASN A 20 -24.09 54.36 29.13
C ASN A 20 -23.83 55.62 29.97
N ASP A 21 -22.78 56.35 29.65
CA ASP A 21 -22.41 57.61 30.31
C ASP A 21 -22.95 58.86 29.58
N SER A 22 -23.74 58.68 28.52
CA SER A 22 -24.41 59.79 27.82
C SER A 22 -25.70 60.23 28.53
N ASP A 23 -26.27 61.34 28.07
CA ASP A 23 -27.53 61.91 28.55
C ASP A 23 -28.77 61.42 27.76
N ILE A 24 -28.57 60.59 26.74
CA ILE A 24 -29.63 60.00 25.91
C ILE A 24 -29.64 58.46 25.98
N VAL A 25 -30.72 57.85 25.53
CA VAL A 25 -30.77 56.38 25.34
C VAL A 25 -29.88 56.01 24.18
N GLU A 26 -28.97 55.06 24.39
CA GLU A 26 -28.03 54.62 23.36
C GLU A 26 -28.10 53.09 23.20
N ALA A 27 -28.09 52.64 21.95
CA ALA A 27 -27.92 51.24 21.62
C ALA A 27 -26.44 50.96 21.32
N TYR A 28 -25.90 49.88 21.86
CA TYR A 28 -24.54 49.43 21.64
C TYR A 28 -24.55 48.08 20.92
N THR A 29 -23.89 48.00 19.76
CA THR A 29 -23.60 46.74 19.07
C THR A 29 -22.23 46.24 19.49
N LEU A 30 -22.14 44.97 19.89
CA LEU A 30 -20.92 44.33 20.36
C LEU A 30 -20.44 43.27 19.37
N GLU A 31 -19.18 43.36 18.99
CA GLU A 31 -18.56 42.45 18.02
C GLU A 31 -17.22 41.95 18.57
N VAL A 32 -16.98 40.64 18.56
CA VAL A 32 -15.66 40.11 18.89
C VAL A 32 -14.69 40.41 17.76
N VAL A 33 -13.50 40.89 18.10
CA VAL A 33 -12.42 41.22 17.17
C VAL A 33 -11.11 40.55 17.58
N GLY A 34 -10.22 40.35 16.61
CA GLY A 34 -8.94 39.69 16.81
C GLY A 34 -9.00 38.17 16.64
N ASP A 35 -7.97 37.48 17.12
CA ASP A 35 -7.75 36.05 16.89
C ASP A 35 -8.80 35.15 17.55
N CYS A 36 -9.54 35.68 18.53
CA CYS A 36 -10.64 34.98 19.18
C CYS A 36 -11.94 34.98 18.36
N ALA A 37 -12.12 35.91 17.42
CA ALA A 37 -13.38 36.12 16.71
C ALA A 37 -13.96 34.87 16.01
N PRO A 38 -13.16 33.96 15.40
CA PRO A 38 -13.70 32.77 14.74
C PRO A 38 -14.38 31.77 15.68
N TRP A 39 -14.13 31.85 16.99
CA TRP A 39 -14.58 30.87 17.98
C TRP A 39 -15.15 31.52 19.24
N ALA A 40 -15.49 32.80 19.18
CA ALA A 40 -16.05 33.56 20.29
C ALA A 40 -17.32 34.29 19.85
N VAL A 41 -18.31 34.36 20.74
CA VAL A 41 -19.60 35.03 20.51
C VAL A 41 -19.96 35.87 21.73
N VAL A 42 -20.51 37.06 21.50
CA VAL A 42 -21.02 37.92 22.57
C VAL A 42 -22.54 37.82 22.59
N GLU A 43 -23.10 37.57 23.77
CA GLU A 43 -24.53 37.44 23.99
C GLU A 43 -24.98 38.32 25.18
N PRO A 44 -25.94 39.24 24.99
CA PRO A 44 -26.51 39.69 23.71
C PRO A 44 -25.54 40.51 22.84
N GLU A 45 -25.67 40.41 21.51
CA GLU A 45 -24.86 41.19 20.54
C GLU A 45 -25.25 42.67 20.47
N ARG A 46 -26.44 43.01 20.98
CA ARG A 46 -26.94 44.39 21.02
C ARG A 46 -27.65 44.65 22.33
N VAL A 47 -27.28 45.74 22.99
CA VAL A 47 -27.91 46.21 24.24
C VAL A 47 -28.41 47.63 24.07
N SER A 48 -29.54 47.97 24.70
CA SER A 48 -30.10 49.32 24.70
C SER A 48 -30.14 49.84 26.12
N LEU A 49 -29.37 50.89 26.41
CA LEU A 49 -29.14 51.37 27.76
C LEU A 49 -29.65 52.79 27.93
N TYR A 50 -30.39 53.02 29.03
CA TYR A 50 -30.75 54.36 29.47
C TYR A 50 -29.54 55.11 30.03
N PRO A 51 -29.57 56.44 30.06
CA PRO A 51 -28.54 57.27 30.71
C PRO A 51 -28.19 56.77 32.13
N GLY A 52 -26.91 56.57 32.41
CA GLY A 52 -26.40 56.14 33.71
C GLY A 52 -26.61 54.65 34.05
N THR A 53 -27.23 53.86 33.16
CA THR A 53 -27.46 52.42 33.39
C THR A 53 -26.31 51.57 32.86
N SER A 54 -26.19 50.34 33.37
CA SER A 54 -25.19 49.37 32.90
C SER A 54 -25.82 48.01 32.68
N GLU A 55 -25.31 47.27 31.70
CA GLU A 55 -25.69 45.89 31.43
C GLU A 55 -24.44 45.04 31.29
N THR A 56 -24.50 43.80 31.77
CA THR A 56 -23.40 42.84 31.66
C THR A 56 -23.74 41.82 30.60
N VAL A 57 -22.93 41.78 29.55
CA VAL A 57 -23.01 40.79 28.48
C VAL A 57 -22.04 39.64 28.74
N THR A 58 -22.36 38.47 28.21
CA THR A 58 -21.52 37.27 28.31
C THR A 58 -20.76 37.08 27.01
N VAL A 59 -19.45 36.88 27.09
CA VAL A 59 -18.61 36.48 25.96
C VAL A 59 -18.32 35.00 26.10
N ARG A 60 -18.89 34.19 25.21
CA ARG A 60 -18.74 32.74 25.18
C ARG A 60 -17.63 32.36 24.21
N LEU A 61 -16.72 31.51 24.67
CA LEU A 61 -15.55 31.03 23.95
C LEU A 61 -15.71 29.53 23.70
N ALA A 62 -15.51 29.09 22.46
CA ALA A 62 -15.60 27.70 22.05
C ALA A 62 -14.54 27.36 20.99
N PRO A 63 -13.23 27.42 21.34
CA PRO A 63 -12.16 27.10 20.40
C PRO A 63 -12.28 25.65 19.93
N PRO A 64 -12.25 25.38 18.60
CA PRO A 64 -12.24 24.02 18.10
C PRO A 64 -10.99 23.28 18.58
N ARG A 65 -11.09 21.95 18.77
CA ARG A 65 -9.94 21.09 19.02
C ARG A 65 -9.16 20.89 17.72
N SER A 66 -8.35 21.89 17.35
CA SER A 66 -7.63 21.97 16.08
C SER A 66 -6.22 22.53 16.29
N PRO A 67 -5.21 22.07 15.53
CA PRO A 67 -3.85 22.62 15.56
C PRO A 67 -3.78 24.09 15.09
N GLU A 68 -4.85 24.61 14.49
CA GLU A 68 -4.98 26.01 14.07
C GLU A 68 -5.08 26.97 15.27
N VAL A 69 -5.70 26.52 16.37
CA VAL A 69 -5.83 27.31 17.60
C VAL A 69 -4.63 27.01 18.50
N ARG A 70 -3.60 27.85 18.43
CA ARG A 70 -2.36 27.69 19.19
C ARG A 70 -2.58 27.81 20.70
N ALA A 71 -1.83 27.04 21.47
CA ALA A 71 -1.81 27.17 22.92
C ALA A 71 -1.11 28.47 23.35
N GLY A 72 -1.46 28.95 24.54
CA GLY A 72 -0.92 30.16 25.14
C GLY A 72 -1.92 31.32 25.16
N ASP A 73 -1.38 32.52 25.35
CA ASP A 73 -2.18 33.72 25.56
C ASP A 73 -2.62 34.34 24.23
N VAL A 74 -3.93 34.42 24.04
CA VAL A 74 -4.57 35.01 22.86
C VAL A 74 -5.35 36.26 23.29
N PRO A 75 -5.15 37.41 22.62
CA PRO A 75 -5.92 38.61 22.93
C PRO A 75 -7.38 38.46 22.48
N LEU A 76 -8.30 38.76 23.39
CA LEU A 76 -9.73 38.89 23.14
C LEU A 76 -10.10 40.37 23.18
N GLY A 77 -10.48 40.92 22.03
CA GLY A 77 -11.06 42.26 21.93
C GLY A 77 -12.56 42.17 21.69
N VAL A 78 -13.34 43.02 22.34
CA VAL A 78 -14.76 43.21 22.02
C VAL A 78 -14.96 44.65 21.59
N ARG A 79 -15.25 44.87 20.31
CA ARG A 79 -15.59 46.19 19.78
C ARG A 79 -17.01 46.56 20.19
N VAL A 80 -17.14 47.67 20.90
CA VAL A 80 -18.42 48.23 21.34
C VAL A 80 -18.71 49.46 20.46
N LEU A 81 -19.76 49.36 19.65
CA LEU A 81 -20.20 50.35 18.66
C LEU A 81 -21.48 51.06 19.15
N PRO A 82 -21.39 52.31 19.62
CA PRO A 82 -22.57 53.12 19.91
C PRO A 82 -23.30 53.49 18.61
N ALA A 83 -24.63 53.48 18.64
CA ALA A 83 -25.46 53.76 17.46
C ALA A 83 -25.65 55.26 17.19
N GLU A 84 -25.76 56.08 18.23
CA GLU A 84 -25.99 57.53 18.11
C GLU A 84 -24.67 58.30 18.04
N HIS A 85 -23.60 57.80 18.67
CA HIS A 85 -22.24 58.37 18.65
C HIS A 85 -21.18 57.41 18.09
N PRO A 86 -21.14 57.14 16.77
CA PRO A 86 -20.21 56.19 16.15
C PRO A 86 -18.72 56.55 16.32
N GLU A 87 -18.39 57.79 16.66
CA GLU A 87 -17.03 58.24 16.97
C GLU A 87 -16.53 57.77 18.35
N SER A 88 -17.44 57.34 19.23
CA SER A 88 -17.14 56.92 20.62
C SER A 88 -16.87 55.42 20.76
N VAL A 89 -16.41 54.77 19.69
CA VAL A 89 -16.11 53.34 19.68
C VAL A 89 -14.99 52.99 20.65
N THR A 90 -15.17 51.91 21.40
CA THR A 90 -14.14 51.37 22.31
C THR A 90 -13.93 49.88 22.08
N VAL A 91 -12.72 49.40 22.37
CA VAL A 91 -12.35 47.99 22.27
C VAL A 91 -11.72 47.57 23.60
N PRO A 92 -12.52 47.19 24.61
CA PRO A 92 -12.01 46.49 25.77
C PRO A 92 -11.30 45.19 25.37
N GLU A 93 -10.09 45.01 25.92
CA GLU A 93 -9.26 43.83 25.69
C GLU A 93 -9.07 43.02 26.98
N THR A 94 -8.92 41.71 26.83
CA THR A 94 -8.50 40.78 27.88
C THR A 94 -7.70 39.64 27.28
N THR A 95 -7.08 38.82 28.12
CA THR A 95 -6.30 37.66 27.70
C THR A 95 -7.11 36.38 27.87
N VAL A 96 -7.16 35.57 26.82
CA VAL A 96 -7.67 34.20 26.85
C VAL A 96 -6.48 33.25 26.87
N HIS A 97 -6.34 32.46 27.93
CA HIS A 97 -5.32 31.42 28.02
C HIS A 97 -5.85 30.13 27.39
N VAL A 98 -5.36 29.77 26.21
CA VAL A 98 -5.70 28.52 25.53
C VAL A 98 -4.80 27.41 26.04
N GLU A 99 -5.39 26.38 26.60
CA GLU A 99 -4.63 25.24 27.13
C GLU A 99 -3.97 24.42 26.02
N GLU A 100 -2.90 23.74 26.41
CA GLU A 100 -2.15 22.84 25.55
C GLU A 100 -2.91 21.52 25.36
N PHE A 101 -2.91 21.00 24.14
CA PHE A 101 -3.28 19.62 23.87
C PHE A 101 -2.32 18.99 22.87
N HIS A 102 -1.99 17.74 23.14
CA HIS A 102 -1.05 16.97 22.33
C HIS A 102 -1.78 15.79 21.67
N GLU A 103 -1.67 15.72 20.35
CA GLU A 103 -2.20 14.61 19.56
C GLU A 103 -1.24 14.32 18.41
N LEU A 104 -0.78 13.07 18.30
CA LEU A 104 0.12 12.64 17.24
C LEU A 104 -0.54 11.57 16.40
N ARG A 105 -0.57 11.80 15.09
CA ARG A 105 -0.99 10.80 14.11
C ARG A 105 0.22 10.22 13.42
N THR A 106 0.33 8.89 13.46
CA THR A 106 1.50 8.18 12.97
C THR A 106 1.11 7.10 11.98
N GLU A 107 1.96 6.85 10.98
CA GLU A 107 1.76 5.79 10.01
C GLU A 107 3.10 5.18 9.58
N ILE A 108 3.13 3.85 9.39
CA ILE A 108 4.31 3.13 8.89
C ILE A 108 4.00 2.43 7.57
N LEU A 109 4.83 2.71 6.56
CA LEU A 109 4.68 2.17 5.21
C LEU A 109 6.00 1.61 4.67
N PRO A 110 6.00 0.41 4.05
CA PRO A 110 4.92 -0.57 4.04
C PRO A 110 4.83 -1.34 5.37
N ARG A 111 3.64 -1.84 5.75
CA ARG A 111 3.49 -2.70 6.95
C ARG A 111 4.28 -4.01 6.87
N ARG A 112 4.53 -4.53 5.67
CA ARG A 112 5.28 -5.77 5.45
C ARG A 112 6.32 -5.56 4.36
N ARG A 113 7.58 -5.92 4.63
CA ARG A 113 8.67 -5.81 3.64
C ARG A 113 9.45 -7.11 3.53
N ARG A 114 9.69 -7.56 2.29
CA ARG A 114 10.55 -8.72 1.99
C ARG A 114 11.98 -8.28 1.65
N GLY A 115 12.99 -9.01 2.13
CA GLY A 115 14.39 -8.76 1.79
C GLY A 115 15.34 -9.82 2.34
N TRP A 116 16.61 -9.82 1.90
CA TRP A 116 17.60 -10.81 2.38
C TRP A 116 18.21 -10.45 3.74
N LEU A 117 18.62 -9.18 3.91
CA LEU A 117 19.32 -8.70 5.12
C LEU A 117 18.84 -7.32 5.61
N ARG A 118 18.09 -6.59 4.77
CA ARG A 118 17.72 -5.19 5.04
C ARG A 118 16.29 -4.92 4.56
N GLY A 119 15.53 -4.23 5.40
CA GLY A 119 14.22 -3.65 5.09
C GLY A 119 14.29 -2.12 5.17
N ARG A 120 13.52 -1.45 4.32
CA ARG A 120 13.36 0.01 4.36
C ARG A 120 11.87 0.32 4.50
N TYR A 121 11.58 1.18 5.46
CA TYR A 121 10.26 1.65 5.84
C TYR A 121 10.29 3.18 5.90
N ARG A 122 9.12 3.79 5.80
CA ARG A 122 8.87 5.19 6.08
C ARG A 122 7.92 5.27 7.25
N VAL A 123 8.24 6.12 8.21
CA VAL A 123 7.35 6.47 9.30
C VAL A 123 6.96 7.91 9.09
N ALA A 124 5.68 8.14 8.82
CA ALA A 124 5.10 9.47 8.71
C ALA A 124 4.48 9.84 10.06
N VAL A 125 4.72 11.09 10.49
CA VAL A 125 4.17 11.63 11.73
C VAL A 125 3.57 12.99 11.43
N ARG A 126 2.36 13.23 11.94
CA ARG A 126 1.67 14.51 11.90
C ARG A 126 1.33 14.96 13.31
N ASN A 127 1.66 16.21 13.60
CA ASN A 127 1.22 16.87 14.82
C ASN A 127 -0.20 17.39 14.65
N GLU A 128 -1.17 16.74 15.29
CA GLU A 128 -2.58 17.17 15.35
C GLU A 128 -2.87 18.01 16.62
N GLY A 129 -1.87 18.17 17.50
CA GLY A 129 -1.90 19.04 18.67
C GLY A 129 -1.69 20.52 18.35
N ASN A 130 -1.90 21.39 19.34
CA ASN A 130 -1.72 22.85 19.18
C ASN A 130 -0.39 23.41 19.70
N THR A 131 0.52 22.55 20.17
CA THR A 131 1.87 22.91 20.62
C THR A 131 2.95 22.30 19.71
N PRO A 132 4.09 22.98 19.50
CA PRO A 132 5.25 22.36 18.84
C PRO A 132 5.69 21.11 19.61
N THR A 133 5.98 20.02 18.90
CA THR A 133 6.33 18.73 19.51
C THR A 133 7.59 18.16 18.86
N GLN A 134 8.53 17.71 19.68
CA GLN A 134 9.71 16.98 19.22
C GLN A 134 9.49 15.48 19.38
N VAL A 135 9.41 14.76 18.27
CA VAL A 135 9.09 13.34 18.24
C VAL A 135 10.36 12.50 18.16
N ALA A 136 10.46 11.51 19.06
CA ALA A 136 11.49 10.49 19.06
C ALA A 136 10.89 9.11 18.78
N PHE A 137 11.70 8.23 18.19
CA PHE A 137 11.26 6.90 17.76
C PHE A 137 11.95 5.80 18.56
N ARG A 138 11.15 4.93 19.16
CA ARG A 138 11.61 3.76 19.92
C ARG A 138 11.13 2.48 19.26
N PRO A 139 12.02 1.72 18.61
CA PRO A 139 11.68 0.42 18.08
C PRO A 139 11.63 -0.62 19.20
N GLU A 140 10.66 -1.51 19.14
CA GLU A 140 10.50 -2.63 20.05
C GLU A 140 10.37 -3.93 19.25
N GLN A 141 11.08 -4.97 19.69
CA GLN A 141 11.00 -6.31 19.14
C GLN A 141 11.07 -7.31 20.30
N ALA A 142 10.28 -8.37 20.25
CA ALA A 142 10.31 -9.43 21.26
C ALA A 142 11.68 -10.17 21.34
N GLY A 143 12.52 -10.06 20.31
CA GLY A 143 13.87 -10.61 20.25
C GLY A 143 14.90 -9.56 19.86
N GLU A 144 16.18 -9.94 19.77
CA GLU A 144 17.31 -9.02 19.51
C GLU A 144 17.92 -9.19 18.09
N GLU A 145 17.18 -9.81 17.16
CA GLU A 145 17.71 -10.14 15.84
C GLU A 145 17.76 -8.95 14.88
N LEU A 146 16.83 -8.00 15.04
CA LEU A 146 16.75 -6.81 14.21
C LEU A 146 17.51 -5.64 14.81
N ARG A 147 18.23 -4.92 13.95
CA ARG A 147 18.84 -3.64 14.23
C ARG A 147 18.11 -2.56 13.48
N PHE A 148 17.69 -1.53 14.19
CA PHE A 148 16.92 -0.41 13.66
C PHE A 148 17.82 0.81 13.49
N GLY A 149 17.48 1.66 12.53
CA GLY A 149 18.14 2.93 12.33
C GLY A 149 17.20 3.92 11.68
N PHE A 150 17.00 5.05 12.33
CA PHE A 150 16.17 6.15 11.87
C PHE A 150 17.01 7.24 11.23
N THR A 151 16.49 7.90 10.21
CA THR A 151 17.16 9.04 9.57
C THR A 151 16.09 9.99 9.01
N PRO A 152 15.89 11.17 9.62
CA PRO A 152 16.50 11.65 10.88
C PRO A 152 16.04 10.85 12.12
N GLY A 153 16.78 10.93 13.24
CA GLY A 153 16.47 10.19 14.48
C GLY A 153 15.36 10.81 15.33
N THR A 154 15.16 12.12 15.17
CA THR A 154 14.11 12.92 15.80
C THR A 154 13.46 13.80 14.73
N LEU A 155 12.23 14.24 14.98
CA LEU A 155 11.50 15.19 14.13
C LEU A 155 10.96 16.32 14.98
N ASP A 156 11.19 17.56 14.57
CA ASP A 156 10.56 18.73 15.15
C ASP A 156 9.34 19.08 14.31
N LEU A 157 8.15 19.11 14.92
CA LEU A 157 6.89 19.33 14.24
C LEU A 157 6.14 20.51 14.86
N ALA A 158 5.90 21.55 14.06
CA ALA A 158 4.95 22.59 14.42
C ALA A 158 3.51 22.03 14.45
N PRO A 159 2.57 22.70 15.14
CA PRO A 159 1.15 22.34 15.10
C PRO A 159 0.64 22.23 13.67
N GLY A 160 0.03 21.09 13.33
CA GLY A 160 -0.50 20.79 11.99
C GLY A 160 0.54 20.25 11.00
N GLU A 161 1.83 20.32 11.32
CA GLU A 161 2.92 19.90 10.43
C GLU A 161 3.01 18.38 10.32
N SER A 162 3.47 17.91 9.16
CA SER A 162 3.74 16.49 8.89
C SER A 162 5.16 16.31 8.40
N ALA A 163 5.88 15.33 8.95
CA ALA A 163 7.20 14.95 8.48
C ALA A 163 7.38 13.44 8.44
N GLU A 164 8.38 13.00 7.67
CA GLU A 164 8.71 11.58 7.50
C GLU A 164 10.13 11.30 8.01
N THR A 165 10.31 10.16 8.68
CA THR A 165 11.63 9.55 8.91
C THR A 165 11.78 8.24 8.15
N ARG A 166 13.00 7.96 7.69
CA ARG A 166 13.33 6.68 7.06
C ARG A 166 13.77 5.70 8.13
N LEU A 167 13.02 4.60 8.26
CA LEU A 167 13.40 3.49 9.11
C LEU A 167 14.11 2.40 8.30
N ARG A 168 15.34 2.07 8.70
CA ARG A 168 16.12 0.96 8.16
C ARG A 168 16.18 -0.16 9.18
N VAL A 169 15.62 -1.30 8.80
CA VAL A 169 15.69 -2.54 9.57
C VAL A 169 16.79 -3.42 8.97
N ARG A 170 17.65 -4.00 9.80
CA ARG A 170 18.70 -4.92 9.38
C ARG A 170 18.70 -6.17 10.24
N ILE A 171 18.96 -7.32 9.66
CA ILE A 171 19.15 -8.57 10.40
C ILE A 171 20.61 -9.00 10.36
N GLY A 172 21.12 -9.51 11.48
CA GLY A 172 22.53 -9.90 11.61
C GLY A 172 22.90 -11.20 10.89
N LYS A 173 21.97 -12.15 10.78
CA LYS A 173 22.22 -13.49 10.22
C LYS A 173 21.40 -13.73 8.94
N PRO A 174 22.01 -14.10 7.81
CA PRO A 174 21.28 -14.47 6.61
C PRO A 174 20.62 -15.85 6.74
N VAL A 175 19.44 -16.02 6.14
CA VAL A 175 18.83 -17.34 5.89
C VAL A 175 19.32 -17.83 4.53
N TRP A 176 20.11 -18.91 4.52
CA TRP A 176 20.72 -19.44 3.30
C TRP A 176 19.75 -20.26 2.46
N PHE A 177 19.00 -21.15 3.10
CA PHE A 177 18.03 -22.05 2.49
C PHE A 177 16.83 -22.20 3.42
N GLY A 178 15.66 -22.54 2.88
CA GLY A 178 14.49 -22.85 3.72
C GLY A 178 13.25 -22.01 3.39
N LYS A 179 12.34 -21.94 4.36
CA LYS A 179 11.15 -21.09 4.30
C LYS A 179 11.52 -19.64 4.68
N PRO A 180 10.81 -18.62 4.18
CA PRO A 180 11.01 -17.25 4.64
C PRO A 180 10.77 -17.13 6.15
N ALA A 181 11.65 -16.41 6.85
CA ALA A 181 11.47 -16.10 8.28
C ALA A 181 10.76 -14.75 8.42
N VAL A 182 9.81 -14.63 9.35
CA VAL A 182 9.04 -13.40 9.59
C VAL A 182 9.45 -12.81 10.94
N TRP A 183 9.77 -11.52 10.93
CA TRP A 183 10.24 -10.78 12.09
C TRP A 183 9.30 -9.60 12.34
N PRO A 184 8.29 -9.74 13.21
CA PRO A 184 7.42 -8.64 13.61
C PRO A 184 8.16 -7.68 14.54
N PHE A 185 7.86 -6.40 14.43
CA PHE A 185 8.38 -5.35 15.30
C PHE A 185 7.37 -4.21 15.41
N THR A 186 7.50 -3.43 16.47
CA THR A 186 6.68 -2.27 16.76
C THR A 186 7.55 -1.03 16.80
N VAL A 187 7.02 0.11 16.38
CA VAL A 187 7.67 1.41 16.59
C VAL A 187 6.74 2.28 17.42
N HIS A 188 7.28 2.80 18.52
CA HIS A 188 6.63 3.83 19.32
C HIS A 188 7.16 5.19 18.90
N ALA A 189 6.27 6.14 18.67
CA ALA A 189 6.60 7.53 18.45
C ALA A 189 6.12 8.31 19.67
N THR A 190 7.05 8.83 20.46
CA THR A 190 6.74 9.55 21.69
C THR A 190 7.22 10.98 21.58
N ASP A 191 6.52 11.89 22.24
CA ASP A 191 7.08 13.21 22.51
C ASP A 191 8.33 13.02 23.38
N ARG A 192 9.44 13.65 22.99
CA ARG A 192 10.69 13.60 23.73
C ARG A 192 10.53 14.18 25.15
N ALA A 193 9.70 15.21 25.32
CA ALA A 193 9.46 15.77 26.65
C ALA A 193 8.78 14.73 27.59
N ALA A 194 7.80 13.99 27.06
CA ALA A 194 7.16 12.87 27.77
C ALA A 194 8.08 11.67 27.96
N GLU A 195 9.13 11.54 27.15
CA GLU A 195 10.13 10.48 27.24
C GLU A 195 11.10 10.68 28.41
N GLU A 196 11.46 11.93 28.69
CA GLU A 196 12.35 12.32 29.78
C GLU A 196 11.64 12.33 31.14
N ASP A 197 10.33 12.61 31.17
CA ASP A 197 9.47 12.52 32.36
C ASP A 197 8.11 11.84 32.05
N PRO A 198 7.97 10.52 32.33
CA PRO A 198 6.73 9.77 32.10
C PRO A 198 5.53 10.30 32.89
N GLU A 199 5.74 10.92 34.05
CA GLU A 199 4.65 11.50 34.84
C GLU A 199 4.16 12.83 34.25
N ALA A 200 5.05 13.59 33.59
CA ALA A 200 4.68 14.79 32.84
C ALA A 200 3.87 14.44 31.57
N GLY A 201 4.26 13.38 30.84
CA GLY A 201 3.52 12.90 29.67
C GLY A 201 2.11 12.40 29.98
N ALA A 202 1.93 11.75 31.14
CA ALA A 202 0.61 11.32 31.61
C ALA A 202 -0.30 12.50 32.01
N ARG A 203 0.27 13.59 32.54
CA ARG A 203 -0.45 14.83 32.89
C ARG A 203 -0.81 15.66 31.66
N ALA A 204 0.02 15.62 30.61
CA ALA A 204 -0.20 16.34 29.34
C ALA A 204 -1.27 15.70 28.43
N GLY A 205 -1.87 14.57 28.84
CA GLY A 205 -2.96 13.93 28.11
C GLY A 205 -2.62 13.55 26.67
N THR A 206 -1.33 13.29 26.39
CA THR A 206 -0.85 13.00 25.03
C THR A 206 -1.52 11.75 24.49
N LEU A 207 -2.50 11.93 23.60
CA LEU A 207 -3.11 10.83 22.87
C LEU A 207 -2.17 10.43 21.72
N VAL A 208 -1.20 9.57 22.04
CA VAL A 208 -0.42 8.89 21.01
C VAL A 208 -1.28 7.75 20.47
N ARG A 209 -1.62 7.83 19.18
CA ARG A 209 -2.32 6.75 18.46
C ARG A 209 -1.55 5.42 18.54
N PRO A 210 -2.22 4.27 18.30
CA PRO A 210 -1.70 2.94 18.63
C PRO A 210 -0.30 2.64 18.04
N PRO A 211 0.44 1.71 18.68
CA PRO A 211 1.76 1.29 18.26
C PRO A 211 1.85 0.97 16.76
N LEU A 212 2.93 1.40 16.10
CA LEU A 212 3.15 1.18 14.67
C LEU A 212 3.69 -0.22 14.44
N GLU A 213 2.80 -1.17 14.17
CA GLU A 213 3.16 -2.56 13.91
C GLU A 213 3.60 -2.78 12.45
N ALA A 214 4.75 -3.44 12.28
CA ALA A 214 5.27 -3.82 10.98
C ALA A 214 6.08 -5.14 11.02
N GLU A 215 6.29 -5.73 9.85
CA GLU A 215 6.99 -7.00 9.72
C GLU A 215 8.10 -6.94 8.68
N PHE A 216 9.25 -7.53 9.00
CA PHE A 216 10.31 -7.83 8.06
C PHE A 216 10.32 -9.33 7.72
N VAL A 217 10.13 -9.65 6.44
CA VAL A 217 10.15 -11.02 5.93
C VAL A 217 11.50 -11.29 5.28
N GLN A 218 12.30 -12.11 5.94
CA GLN A 218 13.59 -12.54 5.44
C GLN A 218 13.41 -13.66 4.41
N ILE A 219 13.76 -13.38 3.15
CA ILE A 219 13.76 -14.39 2.09
C ILE A 219 15.11 -15.15 2.06
N PRO A 220 15.10 -16.46 1.76
CA PRO A 220 16.33 -17.24 1.63
C PRO A 220 17.15 -16.75 0.43
N ILE A 221 18.48 -16.79 0.55
CA ILE A 221 19.40 -16.36 -0.52
C ILE A 221 19.41 -17.35 -1.67
N PHE A 222 19.44 -18.65 -1.38
CA PHE A 222 19.52 -19.69 -2.41
C PHE A 222 18.29 -20.62 -2.38
N PRO A 223 17.75 -20.96 -3.56
CA PRO A 223 16.69 -21.95 -3.64
C PRO A 223 17.26 -23.36 -3.38
N LYS A 224 16.47 -24.24 -2.75
CA LYS A 224 16.93 -25.59 -2.36
C LYS A 224 17.36 -26.45 -3.55
N TRP A 225 16.82 -26.24 -4.75
CA TRP A 225 17.20 -27.00 -5.95
C TRP A 225 18.67 -26.79 -6.34
N LEU A 226 19.28 -25.67 -5.95
CA LEU A 226 20.70 -25.43 -6.20
C LEU A 226 21.58 -26.46 -5.49
N LEU A 227 21.18 -26.91 -4.30
CA LEU A 227 21.89 -27.98 -3.58
C LEU A 227 21.77 -29.32 -4.33
N ALA A 228 20.60 -29.62 -4.90
CA ALA A 228 20.39 -30.83 -5.70
C ALA A 228 21.21 -30.79 -7.00
N LEU A 229 21.27 -29.64 -7.68
CA LEU A 229 22.10 -29.46 -8.87
C LEU A 229 23.59 -29.55 -8.54
N LEU A 230 24.05 -28.94 -7.43
CA LEU A 230 25.43 -29.05 -6.98
C LEU A 230 25.80 -30.51 -6.67
N ALA A 231 24.91 -31.26 -6.00
CA ALA A 231 25.10 -32.67 -5.73
C ALA A 231 25.18 -33.51 -7.02
N ALA A 232 24.33 -33.21 -8.01
CA ALA A 232 24.36 -33.87 -9.31
C ALA A 232 25.66 -33.58 -10.08
N LEU A 233 26.13 -32.33 -10.07
CA LEU A 233 27.41 -31.93 -10.67
C LEU A 233 28.60 -32.65 -10.02
N ILE A 234 28.62 -32.74 -8.68
CA ILE A 234 29.64 -33.47 -7.94
C ILE A 234 29.59 -34.96 -8.30
N ALA A 235 28.40 -35.56 -8.37
CA ALA A 235 28.25 -36.97 -8.75
C ALA A 235 28.75 -37.23 -10.18
N LEU A 236 28.44 -36.34 -11.13
CA LEU A 236 28.88 -36.44 -12.52
C LEU A 236 30.41 -36.27 -12.63
N LEU A 237 30.98 -35.36 -11.84
CA LEU A 237 32.43 -35.16 -11.74
C LEU A 237 33.13 -36.40 -11.15
N LEU A 238 32.60 -36.98 -10.08
CA LEU A 238 33.10 -38.23 -9.50
C LEU A 238 32.99 -39.40 -10.50
N ALA A 239 31.87 -39.51 -11.21
CA ALA A 239 31.68 -40.52 -12.26
C ALA A 239 32.70 -40.34 -13.39
N TRP A 240 32.96 -39.11 -13.83
CA TRP A 240 34.01 -38.81 -14.82
C TRP A 240 35.40 -39.25 -14.35
N PHE A 241 35.78 -38.93 -13.11
CA PHE A 241 37.08 -39.32 -12.55
C PHE A 241 37.21 -40.82 -12.32
N ALA A 242 36.14 -41.51 -11.94
CA ALA A 242 36.14 -42.94 -11.64
C ALA A 242 36.00 -43.84 -12.88
N LEU A 243 35.18 -43.45 -13.87
CA LEU A 243 34.84 -44.31 -15.01
C LEU A 243 35.55 -43.86 -16.30
N VAL A 244 35.61 -42.56 -16.57
CA VAL A 244 36.08 -42.05 -17.86
C VAL A 244 37.59 -41.83 -17.86
N ARG A 245 38.17 -41.30 -16.78
CA ARG A 245 39.62 -41.07 -16.69
C ARG A 245 40.48 -42.35 -16.82
N PRO A 246 40.09 -43.53 -16.25
CA PRO A 246 40.83 -44.77 -16.48
C PRO A 246 40.71 -45.28 -17.92
N ALA A 247 39.52 -45.17 -18.51
CA ALA A 247 39.23 -45.62 -19.87
C ALA A 247 39.96 -44.78 -20.94
N VAL A 248 40.05 -43.47 -20.74
CA VAL A 248 40.81 -42.57 -21.63
C VAL A 248 42.33 -42.83 -21.51
N ARG A 249 42.82 -43.20 -20.32
CA ARG A 249 44.24 -43.62 -20.14
C ARG A 249 44.55 -44.98 -20.77
N SER A 250 43.62 -45.93 -20.76
CA SER A 250 43.80 -47.22 -21.44
C SER A 250 43.72 -47.08 -22.95
N ALA A 251 42.78 -46.27 -23.47
CA ALA A 251 42.67 -46.00 -24.90
C ALA A 251 43.89 -45.23 -25.45
N ALA A 252 44.43 -44.27 -24.69
CA ALA A 252 45.65 -43.55 -25.07
C ALA A 252 46.92 -44.44 -25.02
N ARG A 253 46.96 -45.46 -24.16
CA ARG A 253 48.05 -46.45 -24.15
C ARG A 253 47.94 -47.42 -25.32
N GLN A 254 46.73 -47.89 -25.63
CA GLN A 254 46.49 -48.78 -26.78
C GLN A 254 46.81 -48.08 -28.12
N ALA A 255 46.46 -46.80 -28.26
CA ALA A 255 46.81 -46.02 -29.45
C ALA A 255 48.32 -45.68 -29.54
N ALA A 256 49.08 -45.73 -28.44
CA ALA A 256 50.53 -45.56 -28.47
C ALA A 256 51.26 -46.88 -28.84
N ASP A 257 50.71 -48.04 -28.45
CA ASP A 257 51.26 -49.36 -28.78
C ASP A 257 50.97 -49.78 -30.25
N GLU A 258 49.86 -49.34 -30.84
CA GLU A 258 49.48 -49.68 -32.23
C GLU A 258 50.32 -48.95 -33.30
N VAL A 259 51.06 -47.89 -32.93
CA VAL A 259 51.92 -47.13 -33.84
C VAL A 259 53.36 -47.72 -33.94
N VAL A 260 53.68 -48.77 -33.16
CA VAL A 260 55.03 -49.39 -33.10
C VAL A 260 55.12 -50.76 -33.77
N GLN A 261 54.28 -51.07 -34.77
CA GLN A 261 54.48 -52.25 -35.63
C GLN A 261 55.23 -51.87 -36.93
N PRO A 262 56.48 -52.36 -37.16
CA PRO A 262 57.26 -52.04 -38.34
C PRO A 262 56.76 -52.82 -39.58
N ARG A 263 56.57 -52.06 -40.65
CA ARG A 263 56.23 -52.50 -42.02
C ARG A 263 57.41 -53.23 -42.69
N PRO A 264 57.15 -54.31 -43.46
CA PRO A 264 57.99 -54.68 -44.59
C PRO A 264 57.24 -54.58 -45.94
N THR A 265 57.96 -54.15 -46.97
CA THR A 265 57.59 -54.05 -48.41
C THR A 265 58.56 -54.96 -49.20
N PRO A 266 58.41 -55.22 -50.52
CA PRO A 266 57.29 -55.74 -51.34
C PRO A 266 57.71 -56.94 -52.24
N GLY A 267 56.78 -57.56 -52.98
CA GLY A 267 57.08 -58.44 -54.12
C GLY A 267 55.82 -58.93 -54.85
N GLY A 268 55.71 -58.72 -56.16
CA GLY A 268 54.46 -58.90 -56.93
C GLY A 268 54.52 -59.86 -58.11
N LYS A 269 53.39 -59.97 -58.85
CA LYS A 269 53.25 -60.00 -60.33
C LYS A 269 51.82 -60.35 -60.78
N ASN A 270 51.28 -59.47 -61.63
CA ASN A 270 50.48 -59.61 -62.86
C ASN A 270 49.21 -60.49 -62.96
N GLY A 271 48.13 -59.87 -63.49
CA GLY A 271 47.08 -60.53 -64.26
C GLY A 271 45.81 -59.69 -64.57
N GLN A 272 45.84 -58.94 -65.70
CA GLN A 272 44.75 -58.60 -66.64
C GLN A 272 43.42 -57.90 -66.21
N THR A 273 43.18 -56.73 -66.84
CA THR A 273 41.90 -56.00 -67.11
C THR A 273 41.22 -56.51 -68.42
N PRO A 274 40.05 -56.01 -68.91
CA PRO A 274 39.12 -54.96 -68.43
C PRO A 274 37.60 -55.30 -68.53
N GLY A 275 36.73 -54.46 -67.94
CA GLY A 275 35.28 -54.52 -68.19
C GLY A 275 34.46 -53.39 -67.56
N THR A 276 33.99 -52.49 -68.42
CA THR A 276 33.09 -51.32 -68.25
C THR A 276 31.72 -51.62 -67.62
N GLY A 277 31.09 -50.60 -66.99
CA GLY A 277 29.62 -50.58 -66.85
C GLY A 277 29.04 -49.65 -65.79
N THR A 278 28.43 -48.56 -66.26
CA THR A 278 27.71 -47.50 -65.55
C THR A 278 26.32 -47.92 -65.03
N GLY A 279 25.79 -47.21 -64.02
CA GLY A 279 24.37 -47.17 -63.61
C GLY A 279 24.21 -47.39 -62.11
N GLY A 280 23.68 -46.49 -61.28
CA GLY A 280 22.49 -45.66 -61.48
C GLY A 280 21.39 -46.21 -60.57
N GLY A 281 21.07 -45.54 -59.46
CA GLY A 281 20.03 -46.02 -58.52
C GLY A 281 19.84 -45.10 -57.31
N ALA A 282 18.99 -44.10 -57.49
CA ALA A 282 18.49 -43.20 -56.45
C ALA A 282 17.55 -43.91 -55.45
N GLY A 283 17.38 -43.33 -54.26
CA GLY A 283 16.22 -43.62 -53.42
C GLY A 283 16.36 -43.28 -51.94
N THR A 284 15.97 -42.05 -51.57
CA THR A 284 15.16 -41.66 -50.38
C THR A 284 15.51 -42.29 -49.02
N GLY A 285 15.94 -41.58 -47.98
CA GLY A 285 15.35 -40.37 -47.38
C GLY A 285 14.41 -40.75 -46.22
N LYS A 286 14.83 -40.60 -44.96
CA LYS A 286 14.13 -39.84 -43.90
C LYS A 286 14.82 -39.81 -42.53
N GLU A 287 14.49 -38.73 -41.85
CA GLU A 287 14.94 -38.12 -40.60
C GLU A 287 14.67 -38.84 -39.27
N GLN A 288 15.38 -38.34 -38.25
CA GLN A 288 15.05 -38.14 -36.82
C GLN A 288 14.78 -39.40 -35.96
N GLY A 289 15.25 -39.51 -34.71
CA GLY A 289 15.75 -38.53 -33.77
C GLY A 289 14.81 -38.40 -32.57
N GLY A 290 15.22 -38.90 -31.40
CA GLY A 290 14.74 -38.42 -30.09
C GLY A 290 13.97 -39.42 -29.21
N SER A 291 14.54 -39.73 -28.05
CA SER A 291 13.97 -40.50 -26.94
C SER A 291 13.79 -39.59 -25.71
N GLY A 292 12.65 -39.69 -24.99
CA GLY A 292 12.45 -39.08 -23.66
C GLY A 292 13.12 -39.89 -22.53
N PRO A 293 12.60 -39.95 -21.27
CA PRO A 293 11.53 -39.19 -20.61
C PRO A 293 11.83 -38.81 -19.12
N GLY A 294 10.84 -38.27 -18.36
CA GLY A 294 10.73 -38.53 -16.90
C GLY A 294 10.23 -37.40 -15.99
N ALA A 295 9.02 -37.56 -15.41
CA ALA A 295 8.40 -36.76 -14.34
C ALA A 295 8.85 -37.23 -12.92
N PRO A 296 8.42 -36.62 -11.77
CA PRO A 296 7.03 -36.72 -11.26
C PRO A 296 6.46 -35.50 -10.48
N ALA A 297 5.20 -35.66 -10.06
CA ALA A 297 4.26 -34.71 -9.45
C ALA A 297 4.29 -34.61 -7.91
N GLY A 298 3.56 -33.62 -7.36
CA GLY A 298 3.17 -33.55 -5.95
C GLY A 298 2.08 -32.50 -5.69
N SER A 299 0.90 -32.96 -5.29
CA SER A 299 -0.37 -32.22 -5.08
C SER A 299 -0.59 -31.82 -3.61
N GLY A 300 -1.37 -30.77 -3.35
CA GLY A 300 -1.95 -30.48 -2.02
C GLY A 300 -3.01 -29.36 -2.09
N PRO A 301 -4.13 -29.43 -1.35
CA PRO A 301 -5.44 -28.94 -1.81
C PRO A 301 -5.90 -27.59 -1.25
N GLY A 302 -6.93 -27.05 -1.92
CA GLY A 302 -7.63 -25.80 -1.61
C GLY A 302 -8.53 -25.86 -0.37
N GLY A 303 -8.92 -24.67 0.09
CA GLY A 303 -9.66 -24.45 1.32
C GLY A 303 -11.17 -24.40 1.17
N THR A 304 -11.84 -24.52 2.32
CA THR A 304 -13.20 -24.05 2.57
C THR A 304 -13.24 -23.55 4.01
N GLY A 305 -13.41 -22.24 4.19
CA GLY A 305 -13.64 -21.59 5.47
C GLY A 305 -14.85 -20.67 5.35
N THR A 306 -16.02 -21.20 5.64
CA THR A 306 -17.24 -20.44 5.94
C THR A 306 -17.23 -20.09 7.42
N GLY A 307 -17.31 -18.81 7.75
CA GLY A 307 -17.52 -18.31 9.11
C GLY A 307 -18.23 -16.95 9.05
N PRO A 308 -19.34 -16.75 9.78
CA PRO A 308 -20.13 -15.52 9.69
C PRO A 308 -19.54 -14.46 10.61
N GLY A 309 -19.22 -13.29 10.04
CA GLY A 309 -18.85 -12.09 10.77
C GLY A 309 -20.00 -11.09 10.76
N THR A 310 -20.65 -10.94 11.91
CA THR A 310 -21.63 -9.89 12.21
C THR A 310 -20.95 -8.52 12.17
N ALA A 311 -21.43 -7.61 11.31
CA ALA A 311 -21.18 -6.19 11.43
C ALA A 311 -22.43 -5.41 11.00
N SER A 312 -23.02 -4.74 11.98
CA SER A 312 -24.08 -3.74 11.82
C SER A 312 -23.52 -2.53 11.08
N GLY A 313 -24.10 -2.21 9.92
CA GLY A 313 -23.69 -1.08 9.08
C GLY A 313 -24.11 -1.20 7.61
N GLY A 314 -25.41 -1.42 7.33
CA GLY A 314 -26.09 -1.11 6.05
C GLY A 314 -25.61 -1.68 4.70
N GLY A 315 -24.47 -2.37 4.61
CA GLY A 315 -23.98 -2.99 3.37
C GLY A 315 -22.84 -3.96 3.63
N GLY A 316 -22.93 -5.16 3.08
CA GLY A 316 -21.89 -6.19 3.21
C GLY A 316 -20.76 -5.93 2.23
N GLN A 317 -19.51 -6.16 2.65
CA GLN A 317 -18.40 -6.27 1.71
C GLN A 317 -18.71 -7.37 0.69
N SER A 318 -18.52 -7.07 -0.59
CA SER A 318 -18.84 -7.97 -1.68
C SER A 318 -17.74 -7.96 -2.73
N SER A 319 -17.44 -9.14 -3.27
CA SER A 319 -16.54 -9.30 -4.41
C SER A 319 -17.09 -10.37 -5.34
N THR A 320 -16.87 -10.21 -6.64
CA THR A 320 -17.30 -11.17 -7.65
C THR A 320 -16.29 -11.19 -8.81
N THR A 321 -16.25 -12.31 -9.52
CA THR A 321 -15.33 -12.55 -10.62
C THR A 321 -16.11 -12.84 -11.88
N ILE A 322 -15.83 -12.08 -12.94
CA ILE A 322 -16.32 -12.32 -14.30
C ILE A 322 -15.17 -12.98 -15.06
N ASP A 323 -15.39 -14.23 -15.46
CA ASP A 323 -14.44 -15.05 -16.23
C ASP A 323 -14.93 -15.15 -17.68
N VAL A 324 -14.08 -14.78 -18.63
CA VAL A 324 -14.42 -14.72 -20.06
C VAL A 324 -13.45 -15.55 -20.88
N GLN A 325 -13.96 -16.59 -21.53
CA GLN A 325 -13.22 -17.46 -22.43
C GLN A 325 -13.66 -17.28 -23.88
N THR A 326 -12.77 -16.74 -24.71
CA THR A 326 -13.09 -16.27 -26.06
C THR A 326 -12.16 -16.87 -27.11
N SER A 327 -12.73 -17.54 -28.12
CA SER A 327 -11.96 -18.07 -29.25
C SER A 327 -11.28 -16.95 -30.05
N GLY A 328 -10.13 -17.24 -30.67
CA GLY A 328 -9.43 -16.29 -31.54
C GLY A 328 -10.33 -15.76 -32.68
N GLY A 329 -10.27 -14.45 -32.93
CA GLY A 329 -11.10 -13.74 -33.90
C GLY A 329 -12.54 -13.50 -33.47
N GLN A 330 -12.92 -13.85 -32.24
CA GLN A 330 -14.28 -13.67 -31.71
C GLN A 330 -14.33 -12.64 -30.59
N THR A 331 -15.55 -12.19 -30.31
CA THR A 331 -15.87 -11.31 -29.19
C THR A 331 -16.88 -12.01 -28.28
N LYS A 332 -16.65 -12.01 -26.98
CA LYS A 332 -17.63 -12.46 -25.98
C LYS A 332 -17.69 -11.51 -24.80
N THR A 333 -18.87 -11.46 -24.19
CA THR A 333 -19.14 -10.65 -23.00
C THR A 333 -19.41 -11.56 -21.83
N GLY A 334 -18.65 -11.40 -20.75
CA GLY A 334 -19.04 -11.85 -19.42
C GLY A 334 -19.71 -10.72 -18.66
N SER A 335 -20.67 -11.05 -17.79
CA SER A 335 -21.37 -10.06 -16.99
C SER A 335 -21.70 -10.55 -15.59
N TYR A 336 -21.81 -9.59 -14.68
CA TYR A 336 -22.39 -9.74 -13.36
C TYR A 336 -23.56 -8.77 -13.23
N THR A 337 -24.73 -9.25 -12.80
CA THR A 337 -25.91 -8.43 -12.57
C THR A 337 -26.05 -8.12 -11.09
N VAL A 338 -26.21 -6.83 -10.75
CA VAL A 338 -26.47 -6.42 -9.36
C VAL A 338 -27.84 -6.97 -8.93
N PRO A 339 -27.94 -7.68 -7.79
CA PRO A 339 -29.20 -8.23 -7.32
C PRO A 339 -30.29 -7.17 -7.16
N ALA A 340 -31.55 -7.57 -7.37
CA ALA A 340 -32.69 -6.70 -7.11
C ALA A 340 -32.67 -6.16 -5.67
N GLY A 341 -33.04 -4.89 -5.48
CA GLY A 341 -33.05 -4.23 -4.16
C GLY A 341 -31.67 -3.86 -3.61
N LYS A 342 -30.58 -4.09 -4.35
CA LYS A 342 -29.22 -3.73 -3.94
C LYS A 342 -28.59 -2.69 -4.85
N THR A 343 -27.70 -1.87 -4.30
CA THR A 343 -26.76 -1.02 -5.04
C THR A 343 -25.34 -1.52 -4.77
N PHE A 344 -24.57 -1.78 -5.84
CA PHE A 344 -23.18 -2.17 -5.70
C PHE A 344 -22.28 -0.95 -5.84
N ARG A 345 -21.62 -0.55 -4.75
CA ARG A 345 -20.64 0.54 -4.69
C ARG A 345 -19.25 -0.04 -4.93
N ILE A 346 -18.81 -0.03 -6.19
CA ILE A 346 -17.52 -0.62 -6.59
C ILE A 346 -16.39 0.36 -6.30
N THR A 347 -15.35 -0.10 -5.61
CA THR A 347 -14.15 0.69 -5.29
C THR A 347 -12.93 0.21 -6.03
N ASP A 348 -12.89 -1.07 -6.43
CA ASP A 348 -11.72 -1.66 -7.04
C ASP A 348 -12.08 -2.68 -8.13
N ILE A 349 -11.23 -2.75 -9.16
CA ILE A 349 -11.20 -3.85 -10.11
C ILE A 349 -9.77 -4.38 -10.28
N VAL A 350 -9.66 -5.69 -10.51
CA VAL A 350 -8.42 -6.35 -10.91
C VAL A 350 -8.68 -7.11 -12.20
N VAL A 351 -7.88 -6.84 -13.22
CA VAL A 351 -7.96 -7.47 -14.53
C VAL A 351 -6.73 -8.35 -14.74
N ALA A 352 -6.93 -9.58 -15.21
CA ALA A 352 -5.85 -10.55 -15.42
C ALA A 352 -5.90 -11.19 -16.81
N ASN A 353 -4.82 -10.99 -17.56
CA ASN A 353 -4.44 -11.67 -18.79
C ASN A 353 -3.23 -12.56 -18.50
N PHE A 354 -3.45 -13.69 -17.82
CA PHE A 354 -2.35 -14.53 -17.34
C PHE A 354 -1.72 -15.38 -18.46
N GLN A 355 -2.43 -15.58 -19.58
CA GLN A 355 -1.95 -16.38 -20.72
C GLN A 355 -1.08 -15.55 -21.68
N GLY A 356 -1.17 -14.22 -21.59
CA GLY A 356 -0.52 -13.31 -22.52
C GLY A 356 -1.24 -13.24 -23.86
N ASP A 357 -2.56 -13.26 -23.80
CA ASP A 357 -3.49 -13.10 -24.92
C ASP A 357 -3.31 -11.72 -25.60
N GLU A 358 -3.62 -11.64 -26.89
CA GLU A 358 -3.59 -10.41 -27.69
C GLU A 358 -5.03 -10.03 -28.09
N GLY A 359 -5.36 -8.74 -28.06
CA GLY A 359 -6.71 -8.26 -28.33
C GLY A 359 -7.11 -7.07 -27.48
N VAL A 360 -8.41 -6.89 -27.23
CA VAL A 360 -8.91 -5.79 -26.38
C VAL A 360 -9.99 -6.27 -25.41
N MET A 361 -9.95 -5.72 -24.20
CA MET A 361 -10.98 -5.88 -23.18
C MET A 361 -11.59 -4.53 -22.85
N THR A 362 -12.91 -4.42 -22.97
CA THR A 362 -13.68 -3.24 -22.57
C THR A 362 -14.51 -3.56 -21.34
N ILE A 363 -14.36 -2.74 -20.30
CA ILE A 363 -15.08 -2.87 -19.05
C ILE A 363 -16.15 -1.78 -18.98
N THR A 364 -17.40 -2.17 -18.77
CA THR A 364 -18.51 -1.23 -18.57
C THR A 364 -19.24 -1.52 -17.28
N PHE A 365 -19.69 -0.48 -16.59
CA PHE A 365 -20.61 -0.60 -15.48
C PHE A 365 -21.92 0.12 -15.84
N GLY A 366 -23.00 -0.63 -15.97
CA GLY A 366 -24.22 -0.18 -16.65
C GLY A 366 -23.89 0.31 -18.06
N ASP A 367 -24.36 1.51 -18.38
CA ASP A 367 -24.13 2.16 -19.67
C ASP A 367 -22.79 2.94 -19.74
N ARG A 368 -22.07 3.02 -18.61
CA ARG A 368 -20.82 3.78 -18.54
C ARG A 368 -19.63 2.88 -18.88
N LYS A 369 -18.92 3.22 -19.97
CA LYS A 369 -17.61 2.64 -20.26
C LYS A 369 -16.57 3.12 -19.23
N ILE A 370 -15.95 2.18 -18.52
CA ILE A 370 -14.92 2.47 -17.52
C ILE A 370 -13.56 2.60 -18.18
N THR A 371 -13.18 1.58 -18.95
CA THR A 371 -11.90 1.57 -19.67
C THR A 371 -11.91 0.55 -20.80
N THR A 372 -11.01 0.72 -21.76
CA THR A 372 -10.67 -0.27 -22.78
C THR A 372 -9.17 -0.48 -22.73
N ILE A 373 -8.74 -1.74 -22.58
CA ILE A 373 -7.33 -2.10 -22.38
C ILE A 373 -6.94 -3.09 -23.48
N ALA A 374 -5.80 -2.85 -24.11
CA ALA A 374 -5.19 -3.80 -25.03
C ALA A 374 -4.55 -4.94 -24.22
N LEU A 375 -4.91 -6.19 -24.52
CA LEU A 375 -4.54 -7.37 -23.73
C LEU A 375 -3.02 -7.56 -23.67
N GLU A 376 -2.32 -7.21 -24.74
CA GLU A 376 -0.86 -7.29 -24.84
C GLU A 376 -0.10 -6.35 -23.88
N THR A 377 -0.77 -5.33 -23.34
CA THR A 377 -0.13 -4.30 -22.50
C THR A 377 -0.02 -4.69 -21.03
N PHE A 378 -0.74 -5.74 -20.58
CA PHE A 378 -0.74 -6.15 -19.19
C PHE A 378 -0.74 -7.68 -19.02
N ARG A 379 -0.46 -8.09 -17.79
CA ARG A 379 -0.70 -9.48 -17.32
C ARG A 379 -1.62 -9.48 -16.12
N ASN A 380 -1.41 -8.53 -15.20
CA ASN A 380 -2.33 -8.19 -14.14
C ASN A 380 -2.33 -6.67 -13.98
N GLN A 381 -3.50 -6.05 -13.84
CA GLN A 381 -3.65 -4.61 -13.66
C GLN A 381 -4.78 -4.34 -12.65
N ASP A 382 -4.51 -3.47 -11.69
CA ASP A 382 -5.50 -2.99 -10.73
C ASP A 382 -5.92 -1.54 -11.03
N TYR A 383 -7.17 -1.23 -10.69
CA TYR A 383 -7.71 0.13 -10.65
C TYR A 383 -8.50 0.30 -9.36
N HIS A 384 -8.28 1.41 -8.66
CA HIS A 384 -8.95 1.75 -7.42
C HIS A 384 -9.51 3.17 -7.49
N TRP A 385 -10.65 3.40 -6.84
CA TRP A 385 -11.30 4.69 -6.77
C TRP A 385 -11.55 5.11 -5.33
N VAL A 386 -11.24 6.37 -4.99
CA VAL A 386 -11.57 6.97 -3.69
C VAL A 386 -13.08 7.18 -3.55
N THR A 387 -13.74 7.58 -4.64
CA THR A 387 -15.21 7.71 -4.72
C THR A 387 -15.79 6.45 -5.37
N PRO A 388 -16.63 5.66 -4.68
CA PRO A 388 -17.20 4.45 -5.25
C PRO A 388 -18.06 4.75 -6.47
N ILE A 389 -18.01 3.85 -7.46
CA ILE A 389 -18.91 3.90 -8.62
C ILE A 389 -20.16 3.09 -8.26
N GLU A 390 -21.30 3.75 -8.17
CA GLU A 390 -22.56 3.12 -7.77
C GLU A 390 -23.28 2.48 -8.96
N ILE A 391 -23.52 1.17 -8.86
CA ILE A 391 -24.22 0.39 -9.87
C ILE A 391 -25.61 0.03 -9.32
N PRO A 392 -26.69 0.53 -9.94
CA PRO A 392 -28.04 0.33 -9.41
C PRO A 392 -28.50 -1.12 -9.55
N ALA A 393 -29.56 -1.48 -8.83
CA ALA A 393 -30.19 -2.79 -8.93
C ALA A 393 -30.50 -3.15 -10.40
N ASN A 394 -30.27 -4.42 -10.76
CA ASN A 394 -30.46 -4.98 -12.10
C ASN A 394 -29.52 -4.44 -13.20
N ALA A 395 -28.67 -3.44 -12.92
CA ALA A 395 -27.62 -3.06 -13.86
C ALA A 395 -26.47 -4.07 -13.84
N THR A 396 -25.68 -4.06 -14.91
CA THR A 396 -24.62 -5.06 -15.14
C THR A 396 -23.22 -4.46 -15.08
N VAL A 397 -22.30 -5.21 -14.52
CA VAL A 397 -20.86 -5.03 -14.71
C VAL A 397 -20.46 -5.98 -15.83
N THR A 398 -19.82 -5.49 -16.89
CA THR A 398 -19.46 -6.33 -18.04
C THR A 398 -17.99 -6.25 -18.38
N ALA A 399 -17.47 -7.40 -18.84
CA ALA A 399 -16.17 -7.57 -19.45
C ALA A 399 -16.39 -8.06 -20.88
N ASN A 400 -16.25 -7.16 -21.85
CA ASN A 400 -16.35 -7.49 -23.27
C ASN A 400 -14.95 -7.72 -23.84
N VAL A 401 -14.64 -8.95 -24.25
CA VAL A 401 -13.32 -9.39 -24.68
C VAL A 401 -13.36 -9.73 -26.15
N THR A 402 -12.60 -9.00 -26.95
CA THR A 402 -12.29 -9.32 -28.35
C THR A 402 -10.91 -9.97 -28.40
N CYS A 403 -10.89 -11.28 -28.62
CA CYS A 403 -9.66 -12.07 -28.70
C CYS A 403 -9.10 -11.98 -30.11
N ALA A 404 -7.96 -11.33 -30.30
CA ALA A 404 -7.25 -11.38 -31.58
C ALA A 404 -6.50 -12.71 -31.71
N LYS A 405 -5.75 -13.08 -30.67
CA LYS A 405 -4.93 -14.30 -30.66
C LYS A 405 -4.72 -14.83 -29.23
N PRO A 406 -5.01 -16.11 -28.97
CA PRO A 406 -4.67 -16.74 -27.70
C PRO A 406 -3.16 -16.74 -27.45
N GLY A 407 -2.77 -16.47 -26.21
CA GLY A 407 -1.41 -16.34 -25.74
C GLY A 407 -0.70 -17.68 -25.58
N THR A 408 0.61 -17.60 -25.34
CA THR A 408 1.45 -18.75 -25.03
C THR A 408 2.01 -18.59 -23.62
N PRO A 409 1.41 -19.25 -22.61
CA PRO A 409 1.92 -19.24 -21.24
C PRO A 409 3.35 -19.80 -21.14
N ALA A 410 3.96 -19.67 -19.95
CA ALA A 410 5.33 -20.16 -19.69
C ALA A 410 5.53 -21.68 -19.93
N THR A 411 4.45 -22.44 -20.12
CA THR A 411 4.48 -23.84 -20.56
C THR A 411 4.96 -24.01 -22.01
N GLY A 412 4.98 -22.94 -22.81
CA GLY A 412 5.41 -22.95 -24.21
C GLY A 412 4.35 -23.50 -25.20
N GLN A 413 3.19 -23.94 -24.71
CA GLN A 413 2.07 -24.37 -25.54
C GLN A 413 1.05 -23.24 -25.66
N GLN A 414 0.68 -22.87 -26.89
CA GLN A 414 -0.33 -21.84 -27.11
C GLN A 414 -1.69 -22.30 -26.56
N ALA A 415 -2.37 -21.40 -25.86
CA ALA A 415 -3.72 -21.65 -25.37
C ALA A 415 -4.73 -21.82 -26.51
N ARG A 416 -5.84 -22.50 -26.24
CA ARG A 416 -6.88 -22.75 -27.27
C ARG A 416 -7.80 -21.56 -27.52
N GLN A 417 -7.92 -20.66 -26.54
CA GLN A 417 -8.81 -19.50 -26.52
C GLN A 417 -8.20 -18.46 -25.57
N CYS A 418 -8.51 -17.19 -25.76
CA CYS A 418 -8.18 -16.18 -24.76
C CYS A 418 -8.96 -16.43 -23.47
N HIS A 419 -8.37 -16.12 -22.33
CA HIS A 419 -8.96 -16.29 -21.00
C HIS A 419 -8.66 -15.09 -20.11
N GLU A 420 -9.65 -14.22 -20.00
CA GLU A 420 -9.57 -12.99 -19.23
C GLU A 420 -10.41 -13.07 -17.97
N VAL A 421 -9.90 -12.49 -16.89
CA VAL A 421 -10.58 -12.45 -15.60
C VAL A 421 -10.70 -11.01 -15.13
N LEU A 422 -11.93 -10.60 -14.80
CA LEU A 422 -12.23 -9.34 -14.12
C LEU A 422 -12.78 -9.64 -12.73
N ASN A 423 -12.02 -9.32 -11.69
CA ASN A 423 -12.51 -9.28 -10.33
C ASN A 423 -12.97 -7.87 -10.00
N VAL A 424 -14.15 -7.73 -9.40
CA VAL A 424 -14.67 -6.45 -8.92
C VAL A 424 -15.00 -6.55 -7.43
N SER A 425 -14.65 -5.53 -6.67
CA SER A 425 -14.89 -5.49 -5.22
C SER A 425 -15.40 -4.13 -4.74
N GLY A 426 -16.15 -4.17 -3.64
CA GLY A 426 -16.72 -2.99 -3.01
C GLY A 426 -17.75 -3.35 -1.94
N VAL A 427 -18.77 -2.51 -1.80
CA VAL A 427 -19.86 -2.70 -0.83
C VAL A 427 -21.18 -2.91 -1.55
N LEU A 428 -21.87 -4.00 -1.24
CA LEU A 428 -23.23 -4.24 -1.70
C LEU A 428 -24.22 -3.78 -0.62
N ALA A 429 -24.89 -2.65 -0.86
CA ALA A 429 -25.81 -2.02 0.08
C ALA A 429 -27.26 -2.26 -0.33
N ASP A 430 -28.16 -2.28 0.65
CA ASP A 430 -29.61 -2.23 0.39
C ASP A 430 -30.01 -0.86 -0.16
N ILE A 431 -30.89 -0.84 -1.15
CA ILE A 431 -31.56 0.38 -1.58
C ILE A 431 -32.53 0.77 -0.45
N ALA A 432 -32.31 1.92 0.18
CA ALA A 432 -33.28 2.47 1.13
C ALA A 432 -34.60 2.66 0.40
N GLY A 433 -35.63 1.95 0.85
CA GLY A 433 -36.99 1.98 0.29
C GLY A 433 -37.70 3.29 0.52
#